data_AF-A0A0F3RM25-F1
#
_entry.id   AF-A0A0F3RM25-F1
#
_cell.length_a   1.000
_cell.length_b   1.000
_cell.length_c   1.000
_cell.angle_alpha   90.00
_cell.angle_beta   90.00
_cell.angle_gamma   90.00
#
_symmetry.space_group_name_H-M   'P 1'
#
loop_
_entity.id
_entity.type
_entity.pdbx_description
1 polymer ?
#
loop_
_entity_poly.entity_id
_entity_poly.type
_entity_poly.pdbx_seq_one_letter_code
_entity_poly.pdbx_strand_id
1 'polypeptide(L)' 'MHIKSLKTHDEIAQSFDAFLKLRPHFRSKEIFVTQVMEQYKEGYEIIAAYEQEEVVACIGFRFLTTLAWGKILYAD' A
#
# COMPACT_ATOMS: atom_id res chain seq x y z
N MET A 1 -17.95 4.13 7.00
CA MET A 1 -16.57 3.63 6.85
C MET A 1 -16.58 2.19 6.39
N HIS A 2 -15.88 1.83 5.33
CA HIS A 2 -15.70 0.44 4.88
C HIS A 2 -14.22 0.16 4.59
N ILE A 3 -13.79 -1.10 4.71
CA ILE A 3 -12.39 -1.50 4.51
C ILE A 3 -12.32 -2.48 3.35
N LYS A 4 -11.38 -2.27 2.42
CA LYS A 4 -11.13 -3.21 1.32
C LYS A 4 -9.65 -3.30 0.94
N SER A 5 -9.27 -4.42 0.35
CA SER A 5 -7.98 -4.57 -0.33
C SER A 5 -8.01 -3.83 -1.67
N LEU A 6 -6.94 -3.12 -1.99
CA LEU A 6 -6.79 -2.41 -3.26
C LEU A 6 -6.14 -3.34 -4.28
N LYS A 7 -6.74 -3.48 -5.46
CA LYS A 7 -6.29 -4.44 -6.49
C LYS A 7 -6.05 -3.78 -7.84
N THR A 8 -6.73 -2.68 -8.16
CA THR A 8 -6.59 -2.01 -9.46
C THR A 8 -5.63 -0.83 -9.39
N HIS A 9 -5.13 -0.42 -10.57
CA HIS A 9 -4.28 0.76 -10.72
C HIS A 9 -4.94 2.01 -10.12
N ASP A 10 -6.23 2.24 -10.40
CA ASP A 10 -6.95 3.43 -9.94
C ASP A 10 -7.18 3.41 -8.43
N GLU A 11 -7.48 2.24 -7.87
CA GLU A 11 -7.60 2.08 -6.41
C GLU A 11 -6.29 2.41 -5.70
N ILE A 12 -5.16 1.90 -6.21
CA ILE A 12 -3.83 2.22 -5.67
C ILE A 12 -3.58 3.73 -5.80
N ALA A 13 -3.86 4.32 -6.96
CA ALA A 13 -3.68 5.74 -7.22
C ALA A 13 -4.48 6.64 -6.26
N GLN A 14 -5.69 6.23 -5.85
CA GLN A 14 -6.50 6.92 -4.85
C GLN A 14 -5.88 6.90 -3.45
N SER A 15 -5.10 5.86 -3.12
CA SER A 15 -4.43 5.76 -1.82
C SER A 15 -3.17 6.62 -1.68
N PHE A 16 -2.72 7.27 -2.76
CA PHE A 16 -1.45 8.00 -2.81
C PHE A 16 -1.33 9.07 -1.71
N ASP A 17 -2.36 9.88 -1.49
CA ASP A 17 -2.28 10.98 -0.51
C ASP A 17 -2.19 10.48 0.93
N ALA A 18 -2.79 9.31 1.21
CA ALA A 18 -2.65 8.63 2.50
C ALA A 18 -1.24 8.03 2.66
N PHE A 19 -0.69 7.39 1.61
CA PHE A 19 0.68 6.87 1.61
C PHE A 19 1.75 7.94 1.65
N LEU A 20 1.52 9.10 1.02
CA LEU A 20 2.48 10.20 0.99
C LEU A 20 2.76 10.73 2.41
N LYS A 21 1.77 10.67 3.31
CA LYS A 21 1.95 10.98 4.74
C LYS A 21 2.86 9.97 5.44
N LEU A 22 2.77 8.69 5.08
CA LEU A 22 3.61 7.61 5.62
C LEU A 22 5.02 7.60 4.99
N ARG A 23 5.12 7.99 3.72
CA ARG A 23 6.34 7.95 2.90
C ARG A 23 6.52 9.27 2.13
N PRO A 24 6.91 10.37 2.80
CA PRO A 24 6.99 11.70 2.20
C PRO A 24 7.98 11.86 1.04
N HIS A 25 8.81 10.84 0.80
CA HIS A 25 9.84 10.85 -0.24
C HIS A 25 9.33 10.39 -1.63
N PHE A 26 8.09 9.91 -1.74
CA PHE A 26 7.52 9.60 -3.05
C PHE A 26 7.35 10.86 -3.89
N ARG A 27 7.87 10.83 -5.13
CA ARG A 27 7.98 12.01 -5.99
C ARG A 27 6.77 12.23 -6.89
N SER A 28 6.01 11.18 -7.20
CA SER A 28 4.77 11.27 -7.98
C SER A 28 3.87 10.07 -7.72
N LYS A 29 2.59 10.23 -8.05
CA LYS A 29 1.56 9.20 -7.96
C LYS A 29 1.86 8.04 -8.90
N GLU A 30 2.34 8.32 -10.10
CA GLU A 30 2.66 7.32 -11.13
C GLU A 30 3.83 6.42 -10.69
N ILE A 31 4.87 7.02 -10.09
CA ILE A 31 6.01 6.27 -9.54
C ILE A 31 5.54 5.37 -8.38
N PHE A 32 4.69 5.89 -7.50
CA PHE A 32 4.10 5.12 -6.42
C PHE A 32 3.30 3.93 -6.94
N VAL A 33 2.37 4.14 -7.88
CA VAL A 33 1.55 3.06 -8.43
C VAL A 33 2.41 2.02 -9.12
N THR A 34 3.39 2.44 -9.93
CA THR A 34 4.33 1.53 -10.61
C THR A 34 5.08 0.66 -9.61
N GLN A 35 5.59 1.27 -8.52
CA GLN A 35 6.30 0.56 -7.46
C GLN A 35 5.40 -0.46 -6.76
N VAL A 36 4.18 -0.06 -6.36
CA VAL A 36 3.22 -0.94 -5.69
C VAL A 36 2.83 -2.12 -6.57
N MET A 37 2.59 -1.88 -7.86
CA MET A 37 2.24 -2.94 -8.82
C MET A 37 3.34 -4.00 -8.95
N GLU A 38 4.61 -3.60 -8.89
CA GLU A 38 5.71 -4.56 -8.84
C GLU A 38 5.75 -5.31 -7.51
N GLN A 39 5.60 -4.59 -6.39
CA GLN A 39 5.59 -5.19 -5.06
C GLN A 39 4.43 -6.18 -4.86
N TYR A 40 3.28 -5.98 -5.51
CA TYR A 40 2.16 -6.91 -5.50
C TYR A 40 2.54 -8.29 -6.05
N LYS A 41 3.47 -8.36 -7.01
CA LYS A 41 4.01 -9.63 -7.51
C LYS A 41 4.87 -10.34 -6.47
N GLU A 42 5.39 -9.60 -5.49
CA GLU A 42 6.20 -10.10 -4.38
C GLU A 42 5.37 -10.36 -3.11
N GLY A 43 4.03 -10.35 -3.20
CA GLY A 43 3.14 -10.61 -2.07
C GLY A 43 2.89 -9.39 -1.16
N TYR A 44 3.15 -8.18 -1.66
CA TYR A 44 2.69 -6.95 -1.02
C TYR A 44 1.19 -6.74 -1.23
N GLU A 45 0.53 -6.19 -0.21
CA GLU A 45 -0.89 -5.91 -0.21
C GLU A 45 -1.15 -4.55 0.40
N ILE A 46 -2.13 -3.82 -0.15
CA ILE A 46 -2.65 -2.61 0.47
C ILE A 46 -4.10 -2.87 0.91
N ILE A 47 -4.39 -2.48 2.14
CA ILE A 47 -5.74 -2.38 2.68
C ILE A 47 -6.01 -0.90 2.98
N ALA A 48 -7.17 -0.41 2.55
CA ALA A 48 -7.60 0.95 2.78
C ALA A 48 -8.95 1.01 3.50
N ALA A 49 -9.07 2.01 4.38
CA ALA A 49 -10.34 2.44 4.94
C ALA A 49 -10.89 3.60 4.10
N TYR A 50 -12.14 3.46 3.71
CA TYR A 50 -12.89 4.42 2.93
C TYR A 50 -13.96 5.10 3.78
N GLU A 51 -14.05 6.42 3.65
CA GLU A 51 -15.21 7.20 4.03
C GLU A 51 -15.86 7.74 2.77
N GLN A 52 -17.11 7.35 2.51
CA GLN A 52 -17.75 7.53 1.20
C GLN A 52 -16.89 6.88 0.08
N GLU A 53 -16.37 7.68 -0.86
CA GLU A 53 -15.48 7.22 -1.94
C GLU A 53 -14.02 7.64 -1.73
N GLU A 54 -13.69 8.28 -0.60
CA GLU A 54 -12.34 8.74 -0.32
C GLU A 54 -11.57 7.79 0.59
N VAL A 55 -10.30 7.57 0.26
CA VAL A 55 -9.37 6.82 1.11
C VAL A 55 -8.92 7.71 2.27
N VAL A 56 -9.35 7.39 3.49
CA VAL A 56 -9.02 8.16 4.70
C VAL A 56 -7.85 7.57 5.47
N ALA A 57 -7.58 6.27 5.30
CA ALA A 57 -6.42 5.59 5.88
C ALA A 57 -6.01 4.39 5.03
N CYS A 58 -4.74 4.01 5.09
CA CYS A 58 -4.20 2.83 4.40
C CYS A 58 -3.09 2.17 5.22
N ILE A 59 -2.92 0.87 4.99
CA ILE A 59 -1.74 0.11 5.40
C ILE A 59 -1.27 -0.71 4.19
N GLY A 60 0.03 -0.67 3.94
CA GLY A 60 0.68 -1.57 3.01
C GLY A 60 1.51 -2.58 3.78
N PHE A 61 1.46 -3.86 3.43
CA PHE A 61 2.22 -4.87 4.15
C PHE A 61 2.56 -6.08 3.29
N ARG A 62 3.51 -6.89 3.77
CA ARG A 62 3.83 -8.21 3.23
C ARG A 62 4.41 -9.12 4.29
N PHE A 63 4.15 -10.41 4.13
CA PHE A 63 4.87 -11.43 4.90
C PHE A 63 6.20 -11.74 4.23
N LEU A 64 7.28 -11.77 5.02
CA LEU A 64 8.61 -12.11 4.57
C LEU A 64 9.19 -13.20 5.45
N THR A 65 10.11 -14.01 4.90
CA THR A 65 11.00 -14.84 5.71
C THR A 65 12.42 -14.35 5.49
N THR A 66 13.06 -13.90 6.56
CA THR A 66 14.41 -13.31 6.52
C THR A 66 15.38 -14.16 7.34
N LEU A 67 16.67 -14.13 6.99
CA LEU A 67 17.69 -14.86 7.75
C LEU A 67 17.79 -14.36 9.20
N ALA A 68 17.66 -13.06 9.42
CA ALA A 68 17.84 -12.44 10.73
C ALA A 68 16.64 -12.63 11.69
N TRP A 69 15.41 -12.71 11.15
CA TRP A 69 14.19 -12.66 11.98
C TRP A 69 13.19 -13.79 11.71
N GLY A 70 13.49 -14.71 10.80
CA GLY A 70 12.52 -15.73 10.39
C GLY A 70 11.30 -15.10 9.72
N LYS A 71 10.11 -15.62 10.02
CA LYS A 71 8.84 -15.13 9.45
C LYS A 71 8.41 -13.82 10.12
N ILE A 72 8.26 -12.76 9.33
CA ILE A 72 7.87 -11.43 9.78
C ILE A 72 6.71 -10.88 8.95
N LEU A 73 6.03 -9.88 9.50
CA LEU A 73 5.15 -8.98 8.77
C LEU A 73 5.86 -7.64 8.64
N TYR A 74 6.22 -7.26 7.41
CA TYR A 74 6.68 -5.91 7.11
C TYR A 74 5.46 -5.04 6.79
N ALA A 75 5.33 -3.88 7.44
CA ALA A 75 4.23 -2.95 7.21
C ALA A 75 4.78 -1.53 6.99
N ASP A 76 4.15 -0.79 6.07
CA ASP A 76 4.50 0.57 5.72
C ASP A 76 3.72 1.64 6.50
#